data_AF-A0A3E1YEP9-F1
#
_entry.id   AF-A0A3E1YEP9-F1
#
_cell.length_a   1.000
_cell.length_b   1.000
_cell.length_c   1.000
_cell.angle_alpha   90.00
_cell.angle_beta   90.00
_cell.angle_gamma   90.00
#
_symmetry.space_group_name_H-M   'P 1'
#
loop_
_entity.id
_entity.type
_entity.pdbx_description
1 polymer ?
#
loop_
_entity_poly.entity_id
_entity_poly.type
_entity_poly.pdbx_seq_one_letter_code
_entity_poly.pdbx_strand_id
1 'polypeptide(L)'
;MSADKTITLTGRLVLRTFGQFSKSEHLGVFLVTDKGDFLIRQANGNPFMSNDLMPMAGKMIIATGIIEDYVFLAQTWKEMD
;
A
#
# COMPACT_ATOMS: atom_id res chain seq x y z
N MET A 1 -10.46 -21.17 -10.52
CA MET A 1 -9.15 -20.50 -10.45
C MET A 1 -9.31 -19.16 -11.15
N SER A 2 -9.72 -18.13 -10.41
CA SER A 2 -9.74 -16.78 -10.95
C SER A 2 -8.29 -16.32 -11.00
N ALA A 3 -7.78 -16.01 -12.19
CA ALA A 3 -6.50 -15.32 -12.28
C ALA A 3 -6.75 -13.91 -11.73
N ASP A 4 -6.36 -13.67 -10.48
CA ASP A 4 -6.44 -12.34 -9.91
C ASP A 4 -5.60 -11.41 -10.78
N LYS A 5 -6.30 -10.53 -11.52
CA LYS A 5 -5.67 -9.68 -12.51
C LYS A 5 -4.87 -8.62 -11.77
N THR A 6 -3.56 -8.80 -11.75
CA THR A 6 -2.65 -7.80 -11.19
C THR A 6 -2.74 -6.51 -12.00
N ILE A 7 -2.60 -5.39 -11.31
CA ILE A 7 -2.56 -4.05 -11.88
C ILE A 7 -1.28 -3.35 -11.45
N THR A 8 -0.80 -2.44 -12.29
CA THR A 8 0.33 -1.55 -11.96
C THR A 8 -0.19 -0.15 -11.68
N LEU A 9 0.25 0.42 -10.56
CA LEU A 9 -0.08 1.76 -10.12
C LEU A 9 1.20 2.56 -9.85
N THR A 10 1.11 3.86 -10.11
CA THR A 10 2.16 4.83 -9.77
C THR A 10 1.56 5.86 -8.84
N GLY A 11 2.30 6.23 -7.80
CA GLY A 11 1.80 7.17 -6.82
C GLY A 11 2.82 7.50 -5.74
N ARG A 12 2.41 8.40 -4.85
CA ARG A 12 3.22 8.81 -3.70
C ARG A 12 2.85 7.97 -2.49
N LEU A 13 3.87 7.51 -1.75
CA LEU A 13 3.64 6.90 -0.45
C LEU A 13 3.42 7.99 0.61
N VAL A 14 2.35 7.87 1.38
CA VAL A 14 2.00 8.83 2.44
C VAL A 14 1.65 8.06 3.71
N LEU A 15 2.26 8.45 4.84
CA LEU A 15 1.84 7.95 6.16
C LEU A 15 0.56 8.65 6.59
N ARG A 16 -0.44 7.88 7.02
CA ARG A 16 -1.67 8.40 7.61
C ARG A 16 -2.00 7.60 8.86
N THR A 17 -2.61 8.27 9.84
CA THR A 17 -3.20 7.59 10.99
C THR A 17 -4.43 6.83 10.53
N PHE A 18 -4.43 5.52 10.73
CA PHE A 18 -5.57 4.65 10.50
C PHE A 18 -6.33 4.43 11.80
N GLY A 19 -7.67 4.43 11.75
CA GLY A 19 -8.51 4.12 12.92
C GLY A 19 -8.40 5.16 14.04
N GLN A 20 -8.32 6.45 13.68
CA GLN A 20 -8.24 7.56 14.62
C GLN A 20 -9.37 7.44 15.68
N PHE A 21 -9.02 7.55 16.95
CA PHE A 21 -9.93 7.40 18.10
C PHE A 21 -10.45 5.96 18.36
N SER A 22 -9.75 4.93 17.86
CA SER A 22 -10.07 3.52 18.14
C SER A 22 -8.92 2.79 18.83
N LYS A 23 -9.21 1.64 19.46
CA LYS A 23 -8.18 0.74 20.03
C LYS A 23 -7.23 0.16 18.97
N SER A 24 -7.53 0.35 17.69
CA SER A 24 -6.73 -0.09 16.56
C SER A 24 -6.06 1.08 15.84
N GLU A 25 -5.88 2.22 16.52
CA GLU A 25 -5.15 3.35 15.96
C GLU A 25 -3.70 2.95 15.68
N HIS A 26 -3.30 3.03 14.41
CA HIS A 26 -1.93 2.76 13.99
C HIS A 26 -1.59 3.56 12.74
N LEU A 27 -0.29 3.76 12.49
CA LEU A 27 0.16 4.35 11.24
C LEU A 27 0.00 3.33 10.10
N GLY A 28 -0.64 3.76 9.03
CA GLY A 28 -0.69 3.05 7.75
C GLY A 28 0.08 3.82 6.69
N VAL A 29 0.65 3.09 5.73
CA VAL A 29 1.23 3.70 4.53
C VAL A 29 0.24 3.55 3.37
N PHE A 30 -0.08 4.67 2.73
CA PHE A 30 -1.03 4.75 1.63
C PHE A 30 -0.29 5.06 0.33
N LEU A 31 -0.68 4.39 -0.75
CA LEU A 31 -0.31 4.74 -2.11
C LEU A 31 -1.36 5.71 -2.67
N VAL A 32 -0.99 6.98 -2.78
CA VAL A 32 -1.82 8.06 -3.35
C VAL A 32 -1.57 8.13 -4.85
N THR A 33 -2.60 7.78 -5.63
CA THR A 33 -2.55 7.73 -7.11
C THR A 33 -3.59 8.67 -7.72
N ASP A 34 -3.55 8.83 -9.04
CA ASP A 34 -4.60 9.51 -9.80
C ASP A 34 -5.96 8.78 -9.78
N LYS A 35 -5.95 7.48 -9.47
CA LYS A 35 -7.14 6.62 -9.38
C LYS A 35 -7.72 6.52 -7.97
N GLY A 36 -7.06 7.13 -6.99
CA GLY A 36 -7.45 7.09 -5.58
C GLY A 36 -6.31 6.66 -4.66
N ASP A 37 -6.67 6.53 -3.38
CA ASP A 37 -5.74 6.24 -2.29
C ASP A 37 -5.96 4.82 -1.79
N PHE A 38 -4.89 4.03 -1.75
CA PHE A 38 -4.97 2.64 -1.32
C PHE A 38 -4.07 2.40 -0.12
N LEU A 39 -4.56 1.68 0.89
CA LEU A 39 -3.70 1.17 1.96
C LEU A 39 -2.77 0.12 1.33
N ILE A 40 -1.49 0.44 1.16
CA ILE A 40 -0.57 -0.46 0.47
C ILE A 40 0.13 -1.38 1.45
N ARG A 41 0.12 -2.68 1.15
CA ARG A 41 0.76 -3.74 1.93
C ARG A 41 1.44 -4.73 0.99
N GLN A 42 2.43 -5.45 1.48
CA GLN A 42 3.02 -6.55 0.73
C GLN A 42 2.02 -7.71 0.65
N ALA A 43 1.84 -8.29 -0.53
CA ALA A 43 0.88 -9.38 -0.75
C ALA A 43 1.14 -10.61 0.14
N ASN A 44 2.42 -10.90 0.43
CA ASN A 44 2.83 -12.04 1.26
C ASN A 44 3.36 -11.61 2.64
N GLY A 45 3.13 -10.36 3.05
CA GLY A 45 3.63 -9.83 4.33
C GLY A 45 2.77 -10.25 5.52
N ASN A 46 3.38 -10.45 6.69
CA ASN A 46 2.62 -10.66 7.93
C ASN A 46 1.94 -9.33 8.34
N PRO A 47 0.60 -9.28 8.47
CA PRO A 47 -0.13 -8.05 8.78
C PRO A 47 0.16 -7.47 10.17
N PHE A 48 0.82 -8.24 11.05
CA PHE A 48 1.25 -7.81 12.39
C PHE A 48 2.73 -7.36 12.44
N MET A 49 3.45 -7.41 11.31
CA MET A 49 4.85 -6.99 11.22
C MET A 49 4.97 -5.64 10.52
N SER A 50 6.12 -4.98 10.70
CA SER A 50 6.45 -3.71 10.04
C SER A 50 6.30 -3.84 8.53
N ASN A 51 5.61 -2.87 7.91
CA ASN A 51 5.42 -2.84 6.47
C ASN A 51 6.67 -2.28 5.79
N ASP A 52 7.32 -3.05 4.92
CA ASP A 52 8.55 -2.65 4.22
C ASP A 52 8.41 -1.39 3.34
N LEU A 53 7.17 -0.95 3.07
CA LEU A 53 6.87 0.29 2.37
C LEU A 53 6.85 1.51 3.29
N MET A 54 6.75 1.34 4.62
CA MET A 54 6.78 2.47 5.57
C MET A 54 8.05 3.30 5.48
N PRO A 55 9.27 2.73 5.41
CA PRO A 55 10.50 3.50 5.22
C PRO A 55 10.54 4.27 3.89
N MET A 56 9.72 3.88 2.91
CA MET A 56 9.62 4.55 1.62
C MET A 56 8.59 5.68 1.60
N ALA A 57 7.96 5.99 2.73
CA ALA A 57 7.01 7.09 2.83
C ALA A 57 7.61 8.43 2.36
N GLY A 58 6.81 9.20 1.64
CA GLY A 58 7.19 10.45 0.99
C GLY A 58 7.69 10.28 -0.45
N LYS A 59 8.11 9.08 -0.85
CA LYS A 59 8.66 8.78 -2.17
C LYS A 59 7.58 8.50 -3.21
N MET A 60 7.90 8.75 -4.47
CA MET A 60 7.12 8.25 -5.61
C MET A 60 7.56 6.81 -5.88
N ILE A 61 6.58 5.92 -6.09
CA ILE A 61 6.85 4.52 -6.42
C ILE A 61 6.01 4.08 -7.61
N ILE A 62 6.46 3.02 -8.26
CA ILE A 62 5.64 2.18 -9.13
C ILE A 62 5.52 0.79 -8.49
N ALA A 63 4.30 0.28 -8.38
CA ALA A 63 4.01 -0.98 -7.72
C ALA A 63 3.00 -1.81 -8.52
N THR A 64 3.17 -3.13 -8.51
CA THR A 64 2.26 -4.09 -9.16
C THR A 64 1.69 -5.04 -8.14
N GLY A 65 0.38 -5.27 -8.19
CA GLY A 65 -0.34 -6.02 -7.17
C GLY A 65 -1.82 -6.17 -7.46
N ILE A 66 -2.59 -6.57 -6.46
CA ILE A 66 -4.04 -6.76 -6.54
C ILE A 66 -4.70 -5.76 -5.58
N ILE A 67 -5.87 -5.23 -5.94
CA ILE A 67 -6.70 -4.43 -5.03
C ILE A 67 -7.75 -5.36 -4.41
N GLU A 68 -7.78 -5.42 -3.08
CA GLU A 68 -8.87 -6.01 -2.31
C GLU A 68 -9.53 -4.91 -1.48
N ASP A 69 -10.76 -4.53 -1.86
CA ASP A 69 -11.47 -3.39 -1.30
C ASP A 69 -10.65 -2.09 -1.41
N TYR A 70 -10.15 -1.54 -0.30
CA TYR A 70 -9.28 -0.36 -0.26
C TYR A 70 -7.80 -0.70 -0.05
N VAL A 71 -7.45 -1.98 0.03
CA VAL A 71 -6.08 -2.46 0.28
C VAL A 71 -5.42 -2.86 -1.04
N PHE A 72 -4.26 -2.27 -1.32
CA PHE A 72 -3.43 -2.68 -2.45
C PHE A 72 -2.34 -3.64 -1.97
N LEU A 73 -2.51 -4.93 -2.31
CA LEU A 73 -1.58 -6.00 -2.02
C LEU A 73 -0.47 -6.02 -3.09
N ALA A 74 0.59 -5.26 -2.84
CA ALA A 74 1.74 -5.12 -3.72
C ALA A 74 2.58 -6.39 -3.72
N GLN A 75 2.76 -6.97 -4.90
CA GLN A 75 3.67 -8.10 -5.14
C GLN A 75 5.09 -7.61 -5.45
N THR A 76 5.20 -6.48 -6.16
CA THR A 76 6.46 -5.81 -6.47
C THR A 76 6.32 -4.30 -6.37
N TRP A 77 7.40 -3.61 -6.01
CA TRP A 77 7.47 -2.15 -5.99
C TRP A 77 8.90 -1.68 -6.19
N LYS A 78 9.06 -0.46 -6.70
CA LYS A 78 10.32 0.25 -6.74
C LYS A 78 10.08 1.76 -6.63
N GLU A 79 11.05 2.45 -6.07
CA GLU A 79 11.11 3.91 -6.13
C GLU A 79 11.23 4.39 -7.58
N MET A 80 10.60 5.52 -7.87
CA MET A 80 10.79 6.26 -9.11
C MET A 80 11.70 7.45 -8.80
N ASP A 81 12.82 7.53 -9.52
CA ASP A 81 13.76 8.67 -9.49
C ASP A 81 13.11 9.96 -10.00
#